data_AF-A0A973FPF6-F1
#
_entry.id   AF-A0A973FPF6-F1
#
_cell.length_a   1.000
_cell.length_b   1.000
_cell.length_c   1.000
_cell.angle_alpha   90.00
_cell.angle_beta   90.00
_cell.angle_gamma   90.00
#
_symmetry.space_group_name_H-M   'P 1'
#
loop_
_entity.id
_entity.type
_entity.pdbx_description
1 polymer ?
#
loop_
_entity_poly.entity_id
_entity_poly.type
_entity_poly.pdbx_seq_one_letter_code
_entity_poly.pdbx_strand_id
1 'polypeptide(L)' 'MSEQRYQWEADAELAGLIRRYYRGEAGLWAAIQARVHADIERQGLPVSPRHLRFRATEIGYLVILEGAEGYANL' A
#
# COMPACT_ATOMS: atom_id res chain seq x y z
N MET A 1 -20.12 6.40 -9.18
CA MET A 1 -19.81 5.19 -8.39
C MET A 1 -18.65 5.54 -7.48
N SER A 2 -18.76 5.26 -6.19
CA SER A 2 -17.81 5.75 -5.18
C SER A 2 -16.44 5.09 -5.34
N GLU A 3 -15.39 5.89 -5.47
CA GLU A 3 -14.01 5.42 -5.40
C GLU A 3 -13.79 4.71 -4.06
N GLN A 4 -13.66 3.38 -4.07
CA GLN A 4 -13.38 2.63 -2.85
C GLN A 4 -11.93 2.88 -2.47
N ARG A 5 -11.75 3.59 -1.36
CA ARG A 5 -10.46 3.85 -0.75
C ARG A 5 -10.36 3.14 0.59
N TYR A 6 -9.38 2.25 0.71
CA TYR A 6 -9.04 1.58 1.95
C TYR A 6 -7.74 2.18 2.48
N GLN A 7 -7.64 2.34 3.80
CA GLN A 7 -6.41 2.80 4.43
C GLN A 7 -6.20 2.13 5.78
N TRP A 8 -4.96 1.77 6.07
CA TRP A 8 -4.56 1.18 7.34
C TRP A 8 -3.14 1.59 7.70
N GLU A 9 -2.82 1.57 8.99
CA GLU A 9 -1.47 1.84 9.46
C GLU A 9 -0.56 0.65 9.17
N ALA A 10 0.62 0.94 8.62
CA ALA A 10 1.68 -0.05 8.47
C ALA A 10 2.20 -0.45 9.86
N ASP A 11 2.34 -1.74 10.10
CA ASP A 11 3.06 -2.23 11.27
C ASP A 11 4.56 -1.88 11.20
N ALA A 12 5.28 -2.17 12.28
CA ALA A 12 6.71 -1.84 12.39
C ALA A 12 7.56 -2.50 11.30
N GLU A 13 7.19 -3.69 10.84
CA GLU A 13 7.92 -4.43 9.80
C GLU A 13 7.74 -3.76 8.43
N LEU A 14 6.49 -3.52 8.02
CA LEU A 14 6.16 -2.86 6.76
C LEU A 14 6.67 -1.41 6.74
N ALA A 15 6.54 -0.68 7.85
CA ALA A 15 7.08 0.67 7.98
C ALA A 15 8.61 0.69 7.84
N GLY A 16 9.30 -0.33 8.35
CA GLY A 16 10.75 -0.51 8.19
C GLY A 16 11.16 -0.73 6.73
N LEU A 17 10.42 -1.58 6.00
CA LEU A 17 10.64 -1.83 4.57
C LEU A 17 10.41 -0.56 3.74
N ILE A 18 9.30 0.14 3.97
CA ILE A 18 8.95 1.39 3.28
C ILE A 18 10.03 2.45 3.53
N ARG A 19 10.51 2.59 4.78
CA ARG A 19 11.56 3.54 5.13
C ARG A 19 12.87 3.27 4.39
N ARG A 20 13.29 2.00 4.29
CA ARG A 20 14.51 1.60 3.56
C ARG A 20 14.35 1.83 2.06
N TYR A 21 13.18 1.53 1.51
CA TYR A 21 12.85 1.81 0.12
C TYR A 21 12.96 3.30 -0.22
N TYR A 22 12.37 4.18 0.59
CA TYR A 22 12.51 5.63 0.41
C TYR A 22 13.92 6.19 0.70
N ARG A 23 14.79 5.43 1.37
CA ARG A 23 16.22 5.75 1.50
C ARG A 23 17.06 5.32 0.30
N GLY A 24 16.45 4.70 -0.72
CA GLY A 24 17.13 4.31 -1.96
C GLY A 24 17.64 2.87 -1.96
N GLU A 25 17.25 2.03 -1.00
CA GLU A 25 17.61 0.62 -1.04
C GLU A 25 16.81 -0.13 -2.12
N ALA A 26 17.53 -0.70 -3.08
CA ALA A 26 16.96 -1.40 -4.22
C ALA A 26 16.37 -2.76 -3.85
N GLY A 27 15.42 -3.26 -4.65
CA GLY A 27 14.86 -4.60 -4.50
C GLY A 27 13.78 -4.76 -3.41
N LEU A 28 13.45 -3.70 -2.67
CA LEU A 28 12.46 -3.77 -1.59
C LEU A 28 11.01 -3.70 -2.07
N TRP A 29 10.77 -3.24 -3.29
CA TRP A 29 9.40 -3.06 -3.82
C TRP A 29 8.60 -4.36 -3.82
N ALA A 30 9.18 -5.47 -4.28
CA ALA A 30 8.51 -6.77 -4.30
C ALA A 30 8.14 -7.26 -2.89
N ALA A 31 9.02 -7.04 -1.90
CA ALA A 31 8.75 -7.39 -0.50
C ALA A 31 7.62 -6.53 0.09
N ILE A 32 7.61 -5.22 -0.20
CA ILE A 32 6.55 -4.30 0.21
C ILE A 32 5.22 -4.73 -0.41
N GLN A 33 5.18 -5.05 -1.71
CA GLN A 33 3.97 -5.53 -2.38
C GLN A 33 3.45 -6.84 -1.78
N ALA A 34 4.33 -7.81 -1.53
CA ALA A 34 3.94 -9.09 -0.92
C ALA A 34 3.35 -8.89 0.48
N ARG A 35 3.94 -8.01 1.30
CA ARG A 35 3.43 -7.70 2.64
C ARG A 35 2.06 -7.02 2.58
N VAL A 36 1.89 -6.03 1.71
CA VAL A 36 0.61 -5.34 1.50
C VAL A 36 -0.46 -6.32 0.97
N HIS A 37 -0.09 -7.26 0.10
CA HIS A 37 -1.01 -8.28 -0.39
C HIS A 37 -1.50 -9.20 0.74
N ALA A 38 -0.59 -9.66 1.61
CA ALA A 38 -0.98 -10.45 2.77
C ALA A 38 -1.93 -9.68 3.71
N ASP A 39 -1.75 -8.37 3.88
CA ASP A 39 -2.67 -7.53 4.65
C ASP A 39 -4.05 -7.42 3.99
N ILE A 40 -4.08 -7.27 2.67
CA ILE A 40 -5.31 -7.26 1.87
C ILE A 40 -6.09 -8.56 2.04
N GLU A 41 -5.41 -9.70 1.91
CA GLU A 41 -6.01 -11.04 2.07
C GLU A 41 -6.53 -11.24 3.49
N ARG A 42 -5.74 -10.87 4.50
CA ARG A 42 -6.12 -10.95 5.92
C ARG A 42 -7.35 -10.10 6.26
N GLN A 43 -7.49 -8.95 5.61
CA GLN A 43 -8.62 -8.04 5.80
C GLN A 43 -9.84 -8.39 4.92
N GLY A 44 -9.74 -9.41 4.05
CA GLY A 44 -10.81 -9.81 3.14
C GLY A 44 -11.10 -8.76 2.05
N LEU A 45 -10.12 -7.92 1.72
CA LEU A 45 -10.30 -6.84 0.75
C LEU A 45 -10.17 -7.39 -0.70
N PRO A 46 -11.01 -6.93 -1.65
CA PRO A 46 -11.07 -7.50 -3.01
C PRO A 46 -9.81 -7.27 -3.87
N VAL A 47 -9.11 -8.31 -4.36
CA VAL A 47 -7.83 -8.23 -5.10
C VAL A 47 -7.96 -7.68 -6.55
N SER A 48 -8.66 -6.57 -6.74
CA SER A 48 -8.79 -5.86 -8.03
C SER A 48 -7.59 -4.93 -8.28
N PRO A 49 -7.37 -4.44 -9.52
CA PRO A 49 -6.33 -3.44 -9.77
C PRO A 49 -6.53 -2.24 -8.84
N ARG A 50 -5.46 -1.88 -8.13
CA ARG A 50 -5.45 -0.88 -7.07
C ARG A 50 -4.21 -0.02 -7.17
N HIS A 51 -4.37 1.28 -6.98
CA HIS A 51 -3.24 2.17 -6.75
C HIS A 51 -2.83 2.08 -5.28
N LEU A 52 -1.58 1.65 -5.07
CA LEU A 52 -0.96 1.56 -3.75
C LEU A 52 -0.14 2.82 -3.50
N ARG A 53 -0.44 3.53 -2.42
CA ARG A 53 0.27 4.73 -1.99
C ARG A 53 0.67 4.60 -0.52
N PHE A 54 1.80 5.20 -0.19
CA PHE A 54 2.27 5.29 1.19
C PHE A 54 2.35 6.77 1.59
N ARG A 55 1.82 7.09 2.76
CA ARG A 55 1.93 8.43 3.34
C ARG A 55 2.67 8.33 4.67
N ALA A 56 3.75 9.09 4.83
CA ALA A 56 4.43 9.17 6.12
C ALA A 56 3.49 9.78 7.18
N THR A 57 3.52 9.21 8.39
CA THR A 57 2.84 9.72 9.58
C THR A 57 3.89 10.01 10.67
N GLU A 58 3.48 10.56 11.82
CA GLU A 58 4.40 10.84 12.94
C GLU A 58 5.08 9.58 13.48
N ILE A 59 4.38 8.44 13.43
CA ILE A 59 4.83 7.17 14.02
C ILE A 59 5.24 6.12 12.99
N GLY A 60 4.95 6.31 11.71
CA GLY A 60 5.21 5.30 10.69
C GLY A 60 4.71 5.69 9.30
N TYR A 61 3.94 4.79 8.68
CA TYR A 61 3.36 4.99 7.36
C TYR A 61 1.91 4.55 7.35
N LEU A 62 1.06 5.34 6.68
CA LEU A 62 -0.29 4.96 6.30
C LEU A 62 -0.24 4.33 4.91
N VAL A 63 -0.75 3.12 4.80
CA VAL A 63 -0.98 2.43 3.54
C VAL A 63 -2.33 2.88 3.00
N ILE A 64 -2.36 3.35 1.75
CA ILE A 64 -3.56 3.82 1.09
C ILE A 64 -3.74 2.99 -0.19
N LEU A 65 -4.92 2.41 -0.32
CA LEU A 65 -5.30 1.55 -1.42
C LEU A 65 -6.53 2.14 -2.10
N GLU A 66 -6.34 2.63 -3.32
CA GLU A 66 -7.39 3.26 -4.11
C GLU A 66 -7.81 2.29 -5.23
N GLY A 67 -9.11 2.08 -5.43
CA GLY A 67 -9.60 1.30 -6.57
C GLY A 67 -9.17 1.88 -7.92
N ALA A 68 -8.93 1.05 -8.93
CA ALA A 68 -8.50 1.50 -10.26
C ALA A 68 -9.62 2.04 -11.17
N GLU A 69 -10.84 2.23 -10.67
CA GLU A 69 -11.92 2.88 -11.41
C GLU A 69 -11.67 4.40 -11.49
N GLY A 70 -10.75 4.79 -12.38
CA GLY A 70 -10.39 6.17 -12.66
C GLY A 70 -9.36 6.35 -13.77
N TYR A 71 -8.66 5.28 -14.17
CA TYR A 71 -7.63 5.32 -15.22
C TYR A 71 -8.01 4.48 -16.45
N ALA A 72 -9.27 4.59 -16.88
CA ALA A 72 -9.74 4.05 -18.16
C ALA A 72 -10.08 5.15 -19.19
N ASN A 73 -9.76 6.41 -18.90
CA ASN A 73 -9.93 7.53 -19.84
C ASN A 73 -8.78 8.53 -19.72
N LEU A 74 -7.60 8.17 -20.24
CA LEU A 74 -6.60 9.12 -20.75
C LEU A 74 -6.00 8.55 -22.04
#